data_AF-A0A7J6WFD0-F1
#
_entry.id   AF-A0A7J6WFD0-F1
#
_cell.length_a   1.000
_cell.length_b   1.000
_cell.length_c   1.000
_cell.angle_alpha   90.00
_cell.angle_beta   90.00
_cell.angle_gamma   90.00
#
_symmetry.space_group_name_H-M   'P 1'
#
loop_
_entity.id
_entity.type
_entity.pdbx_description
1 polymer ?
#
loop_
_entity_poly.entity_id
_entity_poly.type
_entity_poly.pdbx_seq_one_letter_code
_entity_poly.pdbx_strand_id
1 'polypeptide(L)'
;MLLEDWLNIERSSGQIGDVSLIENRLPKKLKRRREVITEEGTAGYEEYYDYVFPDETASLSLNILEAAYKWKKQKLCQSSIVADPISL
;
A
#
# COMPACT_ATOMS: atom_id res chain seq x y z
N MET A 1 11.54 2.09 19.45
CA MET A 1 10.25 2.25 18.72
C MET A 1 9.31 1.23 19.34
N LEU A 2 8.05 1.56 19.60
CA LEU A 2 7.20 0.75 20.52
C LEU A 2 7.21 -0.77 20.25
N LEU A 3 7.10 -1.20 18.98
CA LEU A 3 7.14 -2.63 18.64
C LEU A 3 8.52 -3.29 18.84
N GLU A 4 9.62 -2.56 18.60
CA GLU A 4 10.97 -3.07 18.86
C GLU A 4 11.19 -3.27 20.36
N ASP A 5 10.70 -2.33 21.17
CA ASP A 5 10.80 -2.39 22.62
C ASP A 5 10.00 -3.58 23.18
N TRP A 6 8.79 -3.82 22.64
CA TRP A 6 7.99 -5.00 22.96
C TRP A 6 8.67 -6.30 22.53
N LEU A 7 9.24 -6.37 21.32
CA LEU A 7 9.98 -7.54 20.85
C LEU A 7 11.16 -7.89 21.78
N ASN A 8 11.87 -6.86 22.26
CA ASN A 8 12.99 -7.04 23.18
C ASN A 8 12.52 -7.58 24.54
N ILE A 9 11.38 -7.09 25.04
CA ILE A 9 10.77 -7.59 26.27
C ILE A 9 10.42 -9.07 26.11
N GLU A 10 9.70 -9.43 25.05
CA GLU A 10 9.27 -10.81 24.74
C GLU A 10 10.45 -11.77 24.59
N ARG A 11 11.52 -11.34 23.91
CA ARG A 11 12.76 -12.12 23.81
C ARG A 11 13.46 -12.30 25.16
N SER A 12 13.36 -11.31 26.04
CA SER A 12 13.99 -11.35 27.37
C SER A 12 13.17 -12.11 28.41
N SER A 13 11.85 -12.22 28.23
CA SER A 13 10.94 -12.81 29.22
C SER A 13 10.84 -14.34 29.18
N GLY A 14 11.57 -15.03 28.30
CA GLY A 14 11.38 -16.47 28.06
C GLY A 14 10.04 -16.75 27.37
N GLN A 15 9.72 -18.03 27.13
CA GLN A 15 8.62 -18.46 26.27
C GLN A 15 7.23 -18.27 26.90
N ILE A 16 6.83 -17.01 27.09
CA ILE A 16 5.45 -16.59 27.33
C ILE A 16 5.04 -15.78 26.11
N GLY A 17 4.64 -16.46 25.02
CA GLY A 17 4.15 -15.80 23.81
C GLY A 17 4.71 -16.35 22.51
N ASP A 18 4.09 -15.94 21.39
CA ASP A 18 4.57 -16.21 20.04
C ASP A 18 5.24 -14.95 19.48
N VAL A 19 6.56 -14.89 19.65
CA VAL A 19 7.44 -13.81 19.17
C VAL A 19 7.25 -13.57 17.66
N SER A 20 6.90 -14.62 16.91
CA SER A 20 6.66 -14.57 15.47
C SER A 20 5.53 -13.61 15.10
N LEU A 21 4.53 -13.42 15.96
CA LEU A 21 3.43 -12.48 15.70
C LEU A 21 3.90 -11.04 15.68
N ILE A 22 4.81 -10.68 16.59
CA ILE A 22 5.35 -9.32 16.69
C ILE A 22 6.36 -9.09 15.58
N GLU A 23 7.20 -10.08 15.26
CA GLU A 23 8.14 -10.01 14.14
C GLU A 23 7.43 -9.77 12.80
N ASN A 24 6.29 -10.44 12.57
CA ASN A 24 5.47 -10.26 11.37
C ASN A 24 4.78 -8.90 11.28
N ARG A 25 4.71 -8.14 12.37
CA ARG A 25 4.08 -6.80 12.44
C ARG A 25 5.11 -5.67 12.40
N LEU A 26 6.41 -5.98 12.44
CA LEU A 26 7.45 -4.95 12.47
C LEU A 26 7.42 -4.09 11.19
N PRO A 27 7.45 -2.75 11.34
CA PRO A 27 7.49 -1.86 10.19
C PRO A 27 8.84 -1.95 9.47
N LYS A 28 8.79 -1.86 8.14
CA LYS A 28 9.99 -1.71 7.31
C LYS A 28 10.35 -0.23 7.24
N LYS A 29 11.58 0.09 7.62
CA LYS A 29 12.13 1.45 7.52
C LYS A 29 12.57 1.72 6.07
N LEU A 30 11.95 2.70 5.43
CA LEU A 30 12.27 3.12 4.07
C LEU A 30 12.82 4.54 4.07
N LYS A 31 13.96 4.76 3.40
CA LYS A 31 14.50 6.09 3.18
C LYS A 31 13.77 6.72 1.99
N ARG A 32 13.09 7.85 2.20
CA ARG A 32 12.42 8.61 1.14
C ARG A 32 12.97 10.03 1.07
N ARG A 33 12.83 10.63 -0.12
CA ARG A 33 13.25 12.00 -0.41
C ARG A 33 12.04 12.74 -0.97
N ARG A 34 11.60 13.81 -0.31
CA ARG A 34 10.48 14.65 -0.77
C ARG A 34 11.00 16.05 -1.11
N GLU A 35 10.45 16.61 -2.18
CA GLU A 35 10.68 18.02 -2.53
C GLU A 35 9.96 18.92 -1.53
N VAL A 36 10.71 19.85 -0.95
CA VAL A 36 10.16 20.91 -0.09
C VAL A 36 9.78 22.08 -0.99
N ILE A 37 8.49 22.39 -1.02
CA ILE A 37 7.93 23.50 -1.81
C ILE A 37 7.66 24.65 -0.85
N THR A 38 8.27 25.81 -1.12
CA THR A 38 8.04 27.07 -0.41
C THR A 38 7.36 28.05 -1.36
N GLU A 39 6.84 29.18 -0.85
CA GLU A 39 6.07 30.17 -1.64
C GLU A 39 6.84 30.78 -2.83
N GLU A 40 8.18 30.70 -2.86
CA GLU A 40 9.03 31.12 -3.99
C GLU A 40 9.44 29.98 -4.96
N GLY A 41 9.06 28.73 -4.68
CA GLY A 41 9.43 27.56 -5.50
C GLY A 41 10.05 26.40 -4.69
N THR A 42 10.69 25.46 -5.39
CA THR A 42 11.33 24.29 -4.74
C THR A 42 12.54 24.74 -3.93
N ALA A 43 12.41 24.70 -2.60
CA ALA A 43 13.43 25.16 -1.66
C ALA A 43 14.49 24.09 -1.32
N GLY A 44 14.27 22.83 -1.73
CA GLY A 44 15.25 21.75 -1.57
C GLY A 44 14.62 20.36 -1.50
N TYR A 45 15.45 19.37 -1.12
CA TYR A 45 15.02 18.00 -0.87
C TYR A 45 15.25 17.66 0.59
N GLU A 46 14.22 17.15 1.26
CA GLU A 46 14.31 16.65 2.63
C GLU A 46 14.31 15.12 2.62
N GLU A 47 15.29 14.53 3.33
CA GLU A 47 15.35 13.10 3.56
C GLU A 47 14.54 12.76 4.82
N TYR A 48 13.51 11.94 4.66
CA TYR A 48 12.70 11.47 5.78
C TYR A 48 12.62 9.95 5.79
N TYR A 49 12.46 9.39 6.99
CA TYR A 49 12.24 7.98 7.17
C TYR A 49 10.74 7.70 7.19
N ASP A 50 10.32 6.84 6.28
CA ASP A 50 8.95 6.35 6.20
C ASP A 50 8.91 4.94 6.81
N TYR A 51 7.86 4.65 7.57
CA TYR A 51 7.68 3.36 8.24
C TYR A 51 6.46 2.67 7.65
N VAL A 52 6.71 1.60 6.89
CA VAL A 52 5.65 0.87 6.20
C VAL A 52 5.35 -0.41 6.97
N PHE A 53 4.12 -0.53 7.47
CA PHE A 53 3.67 -1.74 8.16
C PHE A 53 3.25 -2.82 7.14
N PRO A 54 3.54 -4.10 7.41
CA PRO A 54 3.14 -5.19 6.52
C PRO A 54 1.64 -5.21 6.22
N ASP A 55 0.80 -4.95 7.23
CA ASP A 55 -0.67 -4.94 7.11
C ASP A 55 -1.22 -3.79 6.24
N GLU A 56 -0.50 -2.67 6.14
CA GLU A 56 -0.94 -1.50 5.35
C GLU A 56 -0.67 -1.67 3.84
N THR A 57 0.27 -2.54 3.47
CA THR A 57 0.65 -2.73 2.06
C THR A 57 -0.32 -3.61 1.28
N ALA A 58 -1.16 -4.39 1.96
CA ALA A 58 -2.02 -5.37 1.35
C ALA A 58 -3.43 -4.81 1.02
N SER A 59 -3.59 -4.42 -0.24
CA SER A 59 -4.78 -4.70 -1.06
C SER A 59 -5.78 -3.59 -1.39
N LEU A 60 -5.97 -2.53 -0.62
CA LEU A 60 -7.14 -1.66 -0.90
C LEU A 60 -7.04 -0.90 -2.23
N SER A 61 -5.89 -0.31 -2.54
CA SER A 61 -5.70 0.47 -3.78
C SER A 61 -5.65 -0.39 -5.04
N LEU A 62 -5.07 -1.59 -4.97
CA LEU A 62 -4.95 -2.50 -6.13
C LEU A 62 -6.30 -3.11 -6.52
N ASN A 63 -7.14 -3.45 -5.54
CA ASN A 63 -8.48 -4.00 -5.78
C ASN A 63 -9.39 -3.03 -6.55
N ILE A 64 -9.29 -1.73 -6.27
CA ILE A 64 -10.08 -0.69 -6.96
C ILE A 64 -9.65 -0.55 -8.42
N LEU A 65 -8.34 -0.56 -8.69
CA LEU A 65 -7.79 -0.47 -10.05
C LEU A 65 -8.14 -1.72 -10.87
N GLU A 66 -8.07 -2.90 -10.27
CA GLU A 66 -8.47 -4.16 -10.91
C GLU A 66 -9.97 -4.17 -11.24
N ALA A 67 -10.82 -3.72 -10.30
CA ALA A 67 -12.26 -3.58 -10.53
C ALA A 67 -12.57 -2.58 -11.65
N ALA A 68 -11.90 -1.43 -11.68
CA ALA A 68 -12.03 -0.44 -12.75
C ALA A 68 -11.62 -1.00 -14.12
N TYR A 69 -10.51 -1.76 -14.17
CA TYR A 69 -10.05 -2.42 -15.40
C TYR A 69 -11.07 -3.45 -15.91
N LYS A 70 -11.61 -4.29 -15.01
CA LYS A 70 -12.67 -5.26 -15.34
C LYS A 70 -13.93 -4.58 -15.88
N TRP A 71 -14.37 -3.48 -15.27
CA TRP A 71 -15.53 -2.71 -15.74
C TRP A 71 -15.33 -2.14 -17.15
N LYS A 72 -14.16 -1.54 -17.42
CA LYS A 72 -13.81 -1.03 -18.75
C LYS A 72 -13.84 -2.12 -19.81
N LYS A 73 -13.28 -3.31 -19.52
CA LYS A 73 -13.28 -4.46 -20.43
C LYS A 73 -14.71 -4.95 -20.75
N GLN A 74 -15.59 -4.99 -19.76
CA GLN A 74 -16.99 -5.39 -19.95
C GLN A 74 -17.76 -4.40 -20.84
N LYS A 75 -17.56 -3.09 -20.65
CA LYS A 75 -18.23 -2.06 -21.46
C LYS A 75 -17.83 -2.12 -22.94
N LEU A 76 -16.55 -2.38 -23.23
CA LEU A 76 -16.05 -2.52 -24.59
C LEU A 76 -16.60 -3.78 -25.30
N CYS A 77 -16.74 -4.90 -24.58
CA CYS A 77 -17.38 -6.11 -25.14
C CYS A 77 -18.91 -5.97 -25.28
N GLN A 78 -19.59 -5.19 -24.44
CA GLN A 78 -21.02 -4.93 -24.60
C GLN A 78 -21.30 -3.96 -25.75
N SER A 79 -20.44 -2.98 -26.01
CA SER A 79 -20.64 -2.01 -27.10
C SER A 79 -20.56 -2.61 -28.50
N SER A 80 -19.96 -3.79 -28.68
CA SER A 80 -19.89 -4.47 -29.98
C SER A 80 -21.11 -5.36 -30.30
N ILE A 81 -22.07 -5.53 -29.38
CA ILE A 81 -23.21 -6.45 -29.54
C ILE A 81 -24.51 -5.70 -29.92
N VAL A 82 -24.56 -4.37 -29.81
CA VAL A 82 -25.79 -3.58 -30.02
C VAL A 82 -25.82 -2.82 -31.37
N ALA A 83 -24.76 -2.94 -32.19
CA ALA A 83 -24.68 -2.27 -33.48
C ALA A 83 -25.02 -3.22 -34.65
N ASP A 84 -26.23 -3.80 -34.65
CA ASP A 84 -26.85 -4.32 -35.88
C ASP A 84 -28.37 -4.04 -35.85
N PRO A 85 -28.81 -2.90 -36.41
CA PRO A 85 -30.22 -2.67 -36.70
C PRO A 85 -30.56 -3.23 -38.09
N ILE A 86 -31.42 -4.26 -38.11
CA ILE A 86 -32.37 -4.61 -39.18
C ILE A 86 -31.78 -4.78 -40.59
N SER A 87 -31.64 -6.04 -41.04
CA SER A 87 -31.66 -6.37 -42.47
C SER A 87 -32.56 -7.58 -42.75
N LEU A 88 -33.86 -7.29 -42.87
CA LEU A 88 -34.84 -7.74 -43.88
C LEU A 88 -36.27 -7.52 -43.36
#